data_AF-A0A349Y1L2-F1
#
_entry.id   AF-A0A349Y1L2-F1
#
_cell.length_a   1.000
_cell.length_b   1.000
_cell.length_c   1.000
_cell.angle_alpha   90.00
_cell.angle_beta   90.00
_cell.angle_gamma   90.00
#
_symmetry.space_group_name_H-M   'P 1'
#
loop_
_entity.id
_entity.type
_entity.pdbx_description
1 polymer ?
#
loop_
_entity_poly.entity_id
_entity_poly.type
_entity_poly.pdbx_seq_one_letter_code
_entity_poly.pdbx_strand_id
1 'polypeptide(L)'
;MAGASLFALLDDIASLLDDVSVLTKVAAKKTAGVLGDDLALNAQQVTGVSANRELPVVWAVAKGSLVNKAILVPAALAISAWLPWAITPLMMIGGAFLCYEGVEKLAHRFLHSRDEDEQRKAERAKALADEKVDMVAWEKDKVKGAIRTDFILSAEIIVLSLGVVSSAPFLNQVSALVVIALAMTVFVYGLVAGIVKLDDLGLYLSRKGAALAAVGRGLLVAAPWLMKFLSVAGTAAMFLV
;
A
#
# COMPACT_ATOMS: atom_id res chain seq x y z
N MET A 1 -17.72 -30.85 34.98
CA MET A 1 -18.09 -29.46 34.64
C MET A 1 -16.97 -28.63 34.00
N ALA A 2 -15.76 -29.16 33.75
CA ALA A 2 -14.68 -28.41 33.08
C ALA A 2 -14.82 -28.30 31.54
N GLY A 3 -15.55 -29.23 30.89
CA GLY A 3 -15.80 -29.16 29.44
C GLY A 3 -16.69 -27.97 29.06
N ALA A 4 -17.75 -27.71 29.85
CA ALA A 4 -18.69 -26.62 29.60
C ALA A 4 -18.03 -25.22 29.68
N SER A 5 -17.06 -25.02 30.58
CA SER A 5 -16.30 -23.77 30.67
C SER A 5 -15.32 -23.59 29.51
N LEU A 6 -14.72 -24.66 28.99
CA LEU A 6 -13.87 -24.59 27.81
C LEU A 6 -14.70 -24.28 26.54
N PHE A 7 -15.86 -24.93 26.39
CA PHE A 7 -16.74 -24.64 25.26
C PHE A 7 -17.28 -23.21 25.30
N ALA A 8 -17.63 -22.68 26.49
CA ALA A 8 -18.01 -21.28 26.63
C ALA A 8 -16.88 -20.31 26.27
N LEU A 9 -15.63 -20.59 26.70
CA LEU A 9 -14.47 -19.77 26.32
C LEU A 9 -14.19 -19.81 24.82
N LEU A 10 -14.34 -20.98 24.19
CA LEU A 10 -14.18 -21.12 22.74
C LEU A 10 -15.30 -20.38 21.99
N ASP A 11 -16.53 -20.39 22.51
CA ASP A 11 -17.66 -19.65 21.94
C ASP A 11 -17.45 -18.14 22.06
N ASP A 12 -16.96 -17.64 23.20
CA ASP A 12 -16.59 -16.23 23.38
C ASP A 12 -15.47 -15.82 22.41
N ILE A 13 -14.44 -16.66 22.22
CA ILE A 13 -13.38 -16.42 21.23
C ILE A 13 -13.96 -16.41 19.82
N ALA A 14 -14.86 -17.34 19.49
CA ALA A 14 -15.50 -17.41 18.17
C ALA A 14 -16.35 -16.16 17.90
N SER A 15 -17.13 -15.70 18.87
CA SER A 15 -17.92 -14.46 18.77
C SER A 15 -17.01 -13.23 18.59
N LEU A 16 -15.92 -13.14 19.35
CA LEU A 16 -14.95 -12.04 19.19
C LEU A 16 -14.31 -12.07 17.80
N LEU A 17 -13.94 -13.24 17.29
CA LEU A 17 -13.37 -13.38 15.95
C LEU A 17 -14.37 -13.04 14.84
N ASP A 18 -15.65 -13.33 15.02
CA ASP A 18 -16.69 -12.97 14.05
C ASP A 18 -16.87 -11.45 13.99
N ASP A 19 -16.97 -10.78 15.14
CA ASP A 19 -17.04 -9.32 15.22
C ASP A 19 -15.82 -8.66 14.57
N VAL A 20 -14.63 -9.16 14.87
CA VAL A 20 -13.38 -8.67 14.27
C VAL A 20 -13.40 -8.88 12.77
N SER A 21 -13.88 -10.02 12.29
CA SER A 21 -13.99 -10.31 10.85
C SER A 21 -14.94 -9.32 10.15
N VAL A 22 -16.09 -9.01 10.75
CA VAL A 22 -17.05 -8.04 10.22
C VAL A 22 -16.45 -6.63 10.21
N LEU A 23 -15.86 -6.20 11.32
CA LEU A 23 -15.24 -4.88 11.46
C LEU A 23 -14.07 -4.69 10.49
N THR A 24 -13.18 -5.68 10.40
CA THR A 24 -12.09 -5.70 9.43
C THR A 24 -12.61 -5.65 8.00
N LYS A 25 -13.69 -6.38 7.67
CA LYS A 25 -14.27 -6.36 6.32
C LYS A 25 -14.84 -4.98 5.96
N VAL A 26 -15.55 -4.33 6.89
CA VAL A 26 -16.11 -2.99 6.65
C VAL A 26 -15.00 -1.96 6.54
N ALA A 27 -13.99 -2.03 7.41
CA ALA A 27 -12.85 -1.14 7.38
C ALA A 27 -12.05 -1.31 6.08
N ALA A 28 -11.75 -2.55 5.69
CA ALA A 28 -11.09 -2.86 4.41
C ALA A 28 -11.89 -2.34 3.21
N LYS A 29 -13.23 -2.42 3.25
CA LYS A 29 -14.08 -1.84 2.19
C LYS A 29 -13.96 -0.32 2.13
N LYS A 30 -13.92 0.36 3.27
CA LYS A 30 -13.75 1.83 3.33
C LYS A 30 -12.34 2.29 2.98
N THR A 31 -11.33 1.44 3.18
CA THR A 31 -9.93 1.78 2.83
C THR A 31 -9.52 1.24 1.46
N ALA A 32 -10.39 0.50 0.77
CA ALA A 32 -10.13 -0.04 -0.56
C ALA A 32 -9.83 1.06 -1.61
N GLY A 33 -10.38 2.27 -1.43
CA GLY A 33 -10.08 3.40 -2.29
C GLY A 33 -8.63 3.84 -2.21
N VAL A 34 -8.16 3.99 -0.99
CA VAL A 34 -6.79 4.41 -0.63
C VAL A 34 -5.78 3.30 -0.95
N LEU A 35 -6.19 2.04 -0.80
CA LEU A 35 -5.37 0.86 -1.09
C LEU A 35 -4.84 0.83 -2.53
N GLY A 36 -5.68 1.20 -3.49
CA GLY A 36 -5.27 1.19 -4.89
C GLY A 36 -4.18 2.22 -5.18
N ASP A 37 -4.21 3.35 -4.48
CA ASP A 37 -3.16 4.34 -4.56
C ASP A 37 -1.86 3.88 -3.87
N ASP A 38 -1.98 3.29 -2.68
CA ASP A 38 -0.84 2.71 -1.95
C ASP A 38 -0.10 1.65 -2.79
N LEU A 39 -0.85 0.80 -3.50
CA LEU A 39 -0.30 -0.14 -4.47
C LEU A 39 0.42 0.55 -5.62
N ALA A 40 -0.21 1.56 -6.23
CA ALA A 40 0.36 2.25 -7.39
C ALA A 40 1.64 3.01 -7.03
N LEU A 41 1.62 3.74 -5.91
CA LEU A 41 2.76 4.52 -5.42
C LEU A 41 3.90 3.61 -4.97
N ASN A 42 3.65 2.54 -4.22
CA ASN A 42 4.70 1.60 -3.85
C ASN A 42 5.28 0.89 -5.07
N ALA A 43 4.45 0.44 -6.02
CA ALA A 43 4.95 -0.18 -7.25
C ALA A 43 5.88 0.77 -8.03
N GLN A 44 5.47 2.03 -8.22
CA GLN A 44 6.28 3.03 -8.91
C GLN A 44 7.58 3.37 -8.18
N GLN A 45 7.55 3.41 -6.84
CA GLN A 45 8.74 3.75 -6.05
C GLN A 45 9.82 2.68 -6.11
N VAL A 46 9.44 1.40 -6.23
CA VAL A 46 10.40 0.29 -6.33
C VAL A 46 10.84 0.01 -7.77
N THR A 47 10.08 0.45 -8.77
CA THR A 47 10.50 0.36 -10.18
C THR A 47 11.70 1.26 -10.50
N GLY A 48 12.60 0.74 -11.34
CA GLY A 48 13.79 1.46 -11.82
C GLY A 48 15.07 1.18 -11.02
N VAL A 49 15.01 0.33 -9.99
CA VAL A 49 16.20 -0.29 -9.40
C VAL A 49 16.66 -1.41 -10.35
N SER A 50 17.94 -1.75 -10.40
CA SER A 50 18.40 -2.87 -11.24
C SER A 50 17.60 -4.13 -10.94
N ALA A 51 17.08 -4.82 -11.96
CA ALA A 51 16.17 -5.98 -11.86
C ALA A 51 16.51 -6.97 -10.71
N ASN A 52 17.80 -7.30 -10.55
CA ASN A 52 18.27 -8.22 -9.51
C ASN A 52 18.17 -7.69 -8.04
N ARG A 53 17.76 -6.44 -7.85
CA ARG A 53 17.69 -5.75 -6.55
C ARG A 53 16.30 -5.19 -6.23
N GLU A 54 15.33 -5.33 -7.13
CA GLU A 54 13.96 -4.84 -6.89
C GLU A 54 13.29 -5.59 -5.72
N LEU A 55 13.37 -6.91 -5.67
CA LEU A 55 12.79 -7.71 -4.57
C LEU A 55 13.40 -7.40 -3.19
N PRO A 56 14.74 -7.31 -3.02
CA PRO A 56 15.34 -6.82 -1.78
C PRO A 56 14.86 -5.43 -1.35
N VAL A 57 14.62 -4.52 -2.29
CA VAL A 57 14.08 -3.19 -2.01
C VAL A 57 12.64 -3.29 -1.53
N VAL A 58 11.76 -4.05 -2.21
CA VAL A 58 10.37 -4.29 -1.74
C VAL A 58 10.38 -4.82 -0.31
N TRP A 59 11.28 -5.77 -0.01
CA TRP A 59 11.40 -6.35 1.33
C TRP A 59 11.89 -5.34 2.38
N ALA A 60 12.84 -4.47 2.03
CA ALA A 60 13.32 -3.42 2.93
C ALA A 60 12.21 -2.40 3.23
N VAL A 61 11.42 -2.02 2.22
CA VAL A 61 10.27 -1.13 2.39
C VAL A 61 9.19 -1.81 3.23
N ALA A 62 8.86 -3.08 2.97
CA ALA A 62 7.88 -3.83 3.75
C ALA A 62 8.25 -3.92 5.24
N LYS A 63 9.54 -4.14 5.55
CA LYS A 63 10.05 -4.10 6.93
C LYS A 63 9.89 -2.72 7.57
N GLY A 64 10.22 -1.65 6.83
CA GLY A 64 10.02 -0.28 7.30
C GLY A 64 8.55 0.04 7.56
N SER A 65 7.67 -0.39 6.66
CA SER A 65 6.22 -0.26 6.78
C SER A 65 5.65 -0.98 8.01
N LEU A 66 6.15 -2.17 8.34
CA LEU A 66 5.78 -2.86 9.57
C LEU A 66 6.16 -2.06 10.82
N VAL A 67 7.34 -1.44 10.84
CA VAL A 67 7.76 -0.56 11.96
C VAL A 67 6.87 0.67 12.03
N ASN A 68 6.56 1.31 10.89
CA ASN A 68 5.62 2.42 10.83
C ASN A 68 4.26 2.06 11.43
N LYS A 69 3.67 0.94 10.99
CA LYS A 69 2.37 0.47 11.47
C LYS A 69 2.40 0.04 12.94
N ALA A 70 3.52 -0.51 13.42
CA ALA A 70 3.72 -0.81 14.84
C ALA A 70 3.75 0.45 15.73
N ILE A 71 4.03 1.63 15.16
CA ILE A 71 3.95 2.92 15.86
C ILE A 71 2.55 3.54 15.69
N LEU A 72 2.03 3.54 14.46
CA LEU A 72 0.74 4.16 14.10
C LEU A 72 -0.45 3.47 14.77
N VAL A 73 -0.48 2.13 14.84
CA VAL A 73 -1.62 1.40 15.43
C VAL A 73 -1.77 1.70 16.93
N PRO A 74 -0.74 1.59 17.77
CA PRO A 74 -0.83 2.00 19.17
C PRO A 74 -1.16 3.47 19.34
N ALA A 75 -0.62 4.37 18.50
CA ALA A 75 -0.94 5.79 18.55
C ALA A 75 -2.42 6.05 18.25
N ALA A 76 -2.99 5.36 17.25
CA ALA A 76 -4.42 5.44 16.91
C ALA A 76 -5.30 4.90 18.05
N LEU A 77 -4.92 3.78 18.66
CA LEU A 77 -5.63 3.20 19.81
C LEU A 77 -5.55 4.10 21.05
N ALA A 78 -4.42 4.74 21.28
CA ALA A 78 -4.23 5.74 22.33
C ALA A 78 -5.16 6.94 22.14
N ILE A 79 -5.27 7.46 20.91
CA ILE A 79 -6.24 8.51 20.56
C ILE A 79 -7.66 8.01 20.82
N SER A 80 -8.00 6.79 20.43
CA SER A 80 -9.31 6.19 20.68
C SER A 80 -9.67 6.14 22.17
N ALA A 81 -8.71 5.74 23.01
CA ALA A 81 -8.91 5.57 24.44
C ALA A 81 -8.99 6.90 25.20
N TRP A 82 -8.18 7.90 24.84
CA TRP A 82 -8.05 9.13 25.62
C TRP A 82 -8.74 10.34 25.00
N LEU A 83 -8.85 10.40 23.68
CA LEU A 83 -9.46 11.50 22.93
C LEU A 83 -10.43 10.95 21.85
N PRO A 84 -11.50 10.22 22.22
CA PRO A 84 -12.44 9.66 21.24
C PRO A 84 -13.11 10.73 20.38
N TRP A 85 -13.27 11.95 20.90
CA TRP A 85 -13.78 13.10 20.14
C TRP A 85 -12.86 13.53 18.99
N ALA A 86 -11.56 13.22 19.05
CA ALA A 86 -10.58 13.56 18.02
C ALA A 86 -10.63 12.61 16.81
N ILE A 87 -11.27 11.44 16.93
CA ILE A 87 -11.43 10.48 15.83
C ILE A 87 -12.20 11.13 14.68
N THR A 88 -13.34 11.76 14.95
CA THR A 88 -14.18 12.37 13.91
C THR A 88 -13.45 13.50 13.16
N PRO A 89 -12.80 14.49 13.82
CA PRO A 89 -11.95 15.45 13.15
C PRO A 89 -10.82 14.83 12.33
N LEU A 90 -10.09 13.84 12.88
CA LEU A 90 -9.02 13.16 12.15
C LEU A 90 -9.53 12.46 10.89
N MET A 91 -10.68 11.78 11.00
CA MET A 91 -11.34 11.16 9.85
C MET A 91 -11.79 12.19 8.82
N MET A 92 -12.38 13.31 9.25
CA MET A 92 -12.81 14.37 8.34
C MET A 92 -11.61 14.96 7.60
N ILE A 93 -10.48 15.15 8.30
CA ILE A 93 -9.23 15.62 7.68
C ILE A 93 -8.70 14.58 6.69
N GLY A 94 -8.66 13.29 7.05
CA GLY A 94 -8.25 12.21 6.16
C GLY A 94 -9.11 12.13 4.90
N GLY A 95 -10.44 12.19 5.05
CA GLY A 95 -11.38 12.22 3.92
C GLY A 95 -11.25 13.49 3.07
N ALA A 96 -11.04 14.65 3.67
CA ALA A 96 -10.80 15.89 2.93
C ALA A 96 -9.48 15.85 2.14
N PHE A 97 -8.43 15.27 2.73
CA PHE A 97 -7.14 15.04 2.06
C PHE A 97 -7.29 14.12 0.85
N LEU A 98 -8.03 13.01 0.98
CA LEU A 98 -8.37 12.13 -0.14
C LEU A 98 -9.11 12.85 -1.27
N CYS A 99 -10.12 13.65 -0.94
CA CYS A 99 -10.86 14.44 -1.93
C CYS A 99 -9.94 15.41 -2.66
N TYR A 100 -9.05 16.09 -1.93
CA TYR A 100 -8.06 16.99 -2.50
C TYR A 100 -7.10 16.25 -3.44
N GLU A 101 -6.51 15.14 -3.00
CA GLU A 101 -5.54 14.37 -3.79
C GLU A 101 -6.19 13.71 -5.01
N GLY A 102 -7.42 13.22 -4.87
CA GLY A 102 -8.21 12.69 -5.99
C GLY A 102 -8.45 13.75 -7.07
N VAL A 103 -8.83 14.96 -6.68
CA VAL A 103 -9.02 16.09 -7.61
C VAL A 103 -7.69 16.54 -8.22
N GLU A 104 -6.62 16.63 -7.44
CA GLU A 104 -5.29 17.01 -7.94
C GLU A 104 -4.79 16.01 -8.99
N LYS A 105 -4.92 14.70 -8.75
CA LYS A 105 -4.54 13.66 -9.72
C LYS A 105 -5.37 13.74 -11.00
N LEU A 106 -6.66 14.05 -10.90
CA LEU A 106 -7.53 14.26 -12.06
C LEU A 106 -7.10 15.52 -12.83
N ALA A 107 -6.92 16.64 -12.13
CA ALA A 107 -6.48 17.90 -12.70
C ALA A 107 -5.12 17.76 -13.40
N HIS A 108 -4.16 17.09 -12.78
CA HIS A 108 -2.84 16.86 -13.36
C HIS A 108 -2.92 16.01 -14.64
N ARG A 109 -3.82 15.02 -14.69
CA ARG A 109 -4.04 14.17 -15.88
C ARG A 109 -4.74 14.90 -17.03
N PHE A 110 -5.59 15.88 -16.74
CA PHE A 110 -6.34 16.64 -17.75
C PHE A 110 -5.68 17.98 -18.14
N LEU A 111 -4.84 18.57 -17.28
CA LEU A 111 -4.26 19.91 -17.48
C LEU A 111 -2.77 19.92 -17.81
N HIS A 112 -1.99 18.87 -17.49
CA HIS A 112 -0.59 18.80 -17.92
C HIS A 112 -0.46 18.07 -19.27
N SER A 113 0.25 18.70 -20.22
CA SER A 113 0.63 18.04 -21.47
C SER A 113 1.56 16.86 -21.17
N ARG A 114 1.36 15.74 -21.88
CA ARG A 114 2.25 14.56 -21.82
C ARG A 114 3.72 14.92 -22.10
N ASP A 115 3.97 16.05 -22.75
CA ASP A 115 5.30 16.54 -23.09
C ASP A 115 6.11 17.04 -21.87
N GLU A 116 5.48 17.59 -20.83
CA GLU A 116 6.19 18.06 -19.63
C GLU A 116 6.61 16.90 -18.70
N ASP A 117 5.82 15.82 -18.68
CA ASP A 117 6.15 14.59 -17.95
C ASP A 117 7.28 13.81 -18.63
N GLU A 118 7.33 13.81 -19.96
CA GLU A 118 8.44 13.24 -20.73
C GLU A 118 9.73 14.06 -20.56
N GLN A 119 9.65 15.38 -20.54
CA GLN A 119 10.81 16.25 -20.28
C GLN A 119 11.36 16.07 -18.86
N ARG A 120 10.50 15.98 -17.82
CA ARG A 120 10.93 15.68 -16.45
C ARG A 120 11.52 14.28 -16.29
N LYS A 121 11.00 13.28 -17.01
CA LYS A 121 11.61 11.94 -17.08
C LYS A 121 12.96 11.96 -17.76
N ALA A 122 13.11 12.73 -18.85
CA ALA A 122 14.38 12.89 -19.55
C ALA A 122 15.43 13.63 -18.72
N GLU A 123 15.03 14.64 -17.94
CA GLU A 123 15.92 15.34 -16.99
C GLU A 123 16.34 14.45 -15.81
N ARG A 124 15.41 13.68 -15.24
CA ARG A 124 15.73 12.68 -14.20
C ARG A 124 16.64 11.57 -14.73
N ALA A 125 16.41 11.10 -15.96
CA ALA A 125 17.27 10.12 -16.62
C ALA A 125 18.68 10.67 -16.89
N LYS A 126 18.82 11.96 -17.23
CA LYS A 126 20.11 12.65 -17.33
C LYS A 126 20.81 12.82 -15.98
N ALA A 127 20.07 13.11 -14.92
CA ALA A 127 20.62 13.21 -13.56
C ALA A 127 21.04 11.84 -12.98
N LEU A 128 20.38 10.75 -13.41
CA LEU A 128 20.74 9.37 -13.05
C LEU A 128 21.91 8.80 -13.86
N ALA A 129 22.30 9.45 -14.96
CA ALA A 129 23.42 9.05 -15.82
C ALA A 129 24.78 9.58 -15.32
N ASP A 130 24.80 10.26 -14.17
CA ASP A 130 26.04 10.79 -13.58
C ASP A 130 26.86 9.63 -12.99
N GLU A 131 28.09 9.46 -13.49
CA GLU A 131 28.99 8.32 -13.19
C GLU A 131 29.51 8.30 -11.72
N LYS A 132 29.02 9.22 -10.89
CA LYS A 132 29.34 9.38 -9.46
C LYS A 132 28.21 8.98 -8.51
N VAL A 133 27.10 8.43 -9.01
CA VAL A 133 26.02 7.96 -8.13
C VAL A 133 26.48 6.69 -7.42
N ASP A 134 26.70 6.79 -6.11
CA ASP A 134 26.80 5.62 -5.24
C ASP A 134 25.45 4.89 -5.28
N MET A 135 25.40 3.79 -6.04
CA MET A 135 24.20 2.96 -6.22
C MET A 135 23.60 2.52 -4.88
N VAL A 136 24.44 2.31 -3.85
CA VAL A 136 23.98 1.91 -2.52
C VAL A 136 23.33 3.08 -1.79
N ALA A 137 23.87 4.29 -1.91
CA ALA A 137 23.26 5.50 -1.35
C ALA A 137 21.92 5.80 -2.03
N TRP A 138 21.86 5.64 -3.35
CA TRP A 138 20.65 5.85 -4.13
C TRP A 138 19.54 4.84 -3.78
N GLU A 139 19.86 3.55 -3.64
CA GLU A 139 18.92 2.52 -3.18
C GLU A 139 18.38 2.82 -1.78
N LYS A 140 19.25 3.25 -0.85
CA LYS A 140 18.85 3.64 0.50
C LYS A 140 17.89 4.83 0.50
N ASP A 141 18.15 5.83 -0.33
CA ASP A 141 17.28 7.00 -0.46
C ASP A 141 15.92 6.61 -1.06
N LYS A 142 15.89 5.70 -2.05
CA LYS A 142 14.66 5.13 -2.59
C LYS A 142 13.85 4.39 -1.52
N VAL A 143 14.49 3.51 -0.74
CA VAL A 143 13.85 2.80 0.37
C VAL A 143 13.30 3.77 1.41
N LYS A 144 14.10 4.77 1.80
CA LYS A 144 13.69 5.78 2.80
C LYS A 144 12.54 6.65 2.31
N GLY A 145 12.56 7.04 1.03
CA GLY A 145 11.46 7.75 0.39
C GLY A 145 10.18 6.92 0.41
N ALA A 146 10.27 5.64 0.05
CA ALA A 146 9.12 4.76 0.04
C ALA A 146 8.53 4.51 1.44
N ILE A 147 9.37 4.33 2.45
CA ILE A 147 8.92 4.18 3.85
C ILE A 147 8.20 5.44 4.34
N ARG A 148 8.61 6.65 3.91
CA ARG A 148 7.93 7.91 4.27
C ARG A 148 6.57 8.03 3.60
N THR A 149 6.48 7.67 2.33
CA THR A 149 5.20 7.67 1.60
C THR A 149 4.24 6.65 2.20
N ASP A 150 4.71 5.43 2.46
CA ASP A 150 3.92 4.39 3.16
C ASP A 150 3.45 4.85 4.54
N PHE A 151 4.26 5.59 5.30
CA PHE A 151 3.82 6.10 6.61
C PHE A 151 2.58 7.00 6.49
N ILE A 152 2.57 7.91 5.51
CA ILE A 152 1.45 8.83 5.28
C ILE A 152 0.21 8.06 4.85
N LEU A 153 0.35 7.19 3.85
CA LEU A 153 -0.76 6.35 3.34
C LEU A 153 -1.30 5.39 4.41
N SER A 154 -0.41 4.80 5.20
CA SER A 154 -0.77 3.93 6.32
C SER A 154 -1.51 4.68 7.42
N ALA A 155 -1.11 5.92 7.73
CA ALA A 155 -1.79 6.73 8.73
C ALA A 155 -3.24 6.99 8.31
N GLU A 156 -3.46 7.24 7.03
CA GLU A 156 -4.80 7.46 6.48
C GLU A 156 -5.67 6.20 6.57
N ILE A 157 -5.17 5.05 6.12
CA ILE A 157 -5.84 3.74 6.24
C ILE A 157 -6.19 3.44 7.70
N ILE A 158 -5.27 3.70 8.64
CA ILE A 158 -5.47 3.44 10.06
C ILE A 158 -6.51 4.41 10.65
N VAL A 159 -6.49 5.69 10.29
CA VAL A 159 -7.49 6.67 10.77
C VAL A 159 -8.89 6.34 10.25
N LEU A 160 -9.03 5.99 8.97
CA LEU A 160 -10.32 5.55 8.41
C LEU A 160 -10.82 4.26 9.05
N SER A 161 -9.91 3.30 9.27
CA SER A 161 -10.23 2.03 9.95
C SER A 161 -10.62 2.27 11.40
N LEU A 162 -9.91 3.15 12.11
CA LEU A 162 -10.20 3.54 13.48
C LEU A 162 -11.61 4.13 13.57
N GLY A 163 -11.99 4.94 12.58
CA GLY A 163 -13.34 5.44 12.42
C GLY A 163 -14.42 4.36 12.41
N VAL A 164 -14.21 3.30 11.62
CA VAL A 164 -15.15 2.16 11.51
C VAL A 164 -15.26 1.39 12.81
N VAL A 165 -14.14 1.17 13.50
CA VAL A 165 -14.11 0.35 14.71
C VAL A 165 -14.32 1.14 16.00
N SER A 166 -14.37 2.47 15.94
CA SER A 166 -14.44 3.37 17.10
C SER A 166 -15.57 3.07 18.09
N SER A 167 -16.70 2.53 17.61
CA SER A 167 -17.86 2.15 18.43
C SER A 167 -17.80 0.73 18.99
N ALA A 168 -16.84 -0.08 18.59
CA ALA A 168 -16.67 -1.46 19.05
C ALA A 168 -15.94 -1.54 20.39
N PRO A 169 -16.05 -2.65 21.14
CA PRO A 169 -15.24 -2.88 22.34
C PRO A 169 -13.74 -2.77 22.04
N PHE A 170 -12.97 -2.27 23.01
CA PHE A 170 -11.53 -1.99 22.83
C PHE A 170 -10.74 -3.20 22.28
N LEU A 171 -11.04 -4.41 22.75
CA LEU A 171 -10.37 -5.62 22.26
C LEU A 171 -10.63 -5.88 20.76
N ASN A 172 -11.84 -5.60 20.29
CA ASN A 172 -12.21 -5.71 18.88
C ASN A 172 -11.54 -4.60 18.05
N GLN A 173 -11.40 -3.39 18.61
CA GLN A 173 -10.65 -2.31 17.96
C GLN A 173 -9.19 -2.69 17.73
N VAL A 174 -8.53 -3.18 18.79
CA VAL A 174 -7.11 -3.58 18.76
C VAL A 174 -6.89 -4.67 17.73
N SER A 175 -7.66 -5.75 17.83
CA SER A 175 -7.54 -6.90 16.93
C SER A 175 -7.86 -6.53 15.48
N ALA A 176 -8.94 -5.79 15.22
CA ALA A 176 -9.28 -5.36 13.87
C ALA A 176 -8.20 -4.46 13.25
N LEU A 177 -7.66 -3.47 13.98
CA LEU A 177 -6.60 -2.60 13.48
C LEU A 177 -5.30 -3.36 13.22
N VAL A 178 -4.92 -4.29 14.08
CA VAL A 178 -3.74 -5.16 13.88
C VAL A 178 -3.93 -6.04 12.64
N VAL A 179 -5.09 -6.68 12.50
CA VAL A 179 -5.40 -7.52 11.34
C VAL A 179 -5.34 -6.72 10.06
N ILE A 180 -5.95 -5.53 10.00
CA ILE A 180 -5.90 -4.65 8.83
C ILE A 180 -4.47 -4.24 8.53
N ALA A 181 -3.72 -3.75 9.53
CA ALA A 181 -2.34 -3.32 9.34
C ALA A 181 -1.47 -4.42 8.72
N LEU A 182 -1.56 -5.64 9.25
CA LEU A 182 -0.80 -6.78 8.75
C LEU A 182 -1.30 -7.27 7.38
N ALA A 183 -2.61 -7.41 7.21
CA ALA A 183 -3.21 -7.87 5.96
C ALA A 183 -2.87 -6.92 4.82
N MET A 184 -2.92 -5.61 5.06
CA MET A 184 -2.59 -4.58 4.07
C MET A 184 -1.10 -4.61 3.73
N THR A 185 -0.20 -4.72 4.71
CA THR A 185 1.24 -4.88 4.42
C THR A 185 1.49 -6.11 3.55
N VAL A 186 0.94 -7.27 3.93
CA VAL A 186 1.14 -8.51 3.16
C VAL A 186 0.55 -8.38 1.75
N PHE A 187 -0.66 -7.83 1.63
CA PHE A 187 -1.35 -7.69 0.36
C PHE A 187 -0.62 -6.72 -0.57
N VAL A 188 -0.30 -5.51 -0.10
CA VAL A 188 0.33 -4.45 -0.90
C VAL A 188 1.71 -4.88 -1.37
N TYR A 189 2.60 -5.24 -0.44
CA TYR A 189 3.96 -5.62 -0.79
C TYR A 189 4.04 -6.99 -1.48
N GLY A 190 3.11 -7.90 -1.18
CA GLY A 190 2.98 -9.16 -1.90
C GLY A 190 2.60 -8.96 -3.36
N LEU A 191 1.65 -8.07 -3.63
CA LEU A 191 1.23 -7.72 -4.99
C LEU A 191 2.37 -7.00 -5.73
N VAL A 192 3.03 -6.02 -5.11
CA VAL A 192 4.18 -5.32 -5.70
C VAL A 192 5.33 -6.29 -6.02
N ALA A 193 5.69 -7.17 -5.07
CA ALA A 193 6.71 -8.21 -5.31
C ALA A 193 6.29 -9.18 -6.43
N GLY A 194 4.99 -9.49 -6.54
CA GLY A 194 4.43 -10.28 -7.63
C GLY A 194 4.61 -9.61 -8.99
N ILE A 195 4.33 -8.31 -9.09
CA ILE A 195 4.52 -7.53 -10.33
C ILE A 195 5.99 -7.55 -10.77
N VAL A 196 6.91 -7.23 -9.84
CA VAL A 196 8.35 -7.25 -10.07
C VAL A 196 8.81 -8.62 -10.58
N LYS A 197 8.34 -9.69 -9.93
CA LYS A 197 8.70 -11.05 -10.30
C LYS A 197 8.16 -11.48 -11.67
N LEU A 198 7.01 -10.95 -12.08
CA LEU A 198 6.48 -11.17 -13.43
C LEU A 198 7.35 -10.47 -14.49
N ASP A 199 7.89 -9.29 -14.19
CA ASP A 199 8.80 -8.58 -15.11
C ASP A 199 10.13 -9.33 -15.27
N ASP A 200 10.74 -9.76 -14.16
CA ASP A 200 11.94 -10.60 -14.16
C ASP A 200 11.74 -11.91 -14.93
N LEU A 201 10.57 -12.54 -14.75
CA LEU A 201 10.21 -13.75 -15.48
C LEU A 201 10.05 -13.47 -16.98
N GLY A 202 9.49 -12.32 -17.34
CA GLY A 202 9.39 -11.84 -18.72
C GLY A 202 10.77 -11.71 -19.37
N LEU A 203 11.71 -11.05 -18.69
CA LEU A 203 13.10 -10.90 -19.14
C LEU A 203 13.78 -12.26 -19.31
N TYR A 204 13.64 -13.14 -18.33
CA TYR A 204 14.24 -14.48 -18.36
C TYR A 204 13.70 -15.34 -19.52
N LEU A 205 12.38 -15.34 -19.73
CA LEU A 205 11.73 -16.09 -20.81
C LEU A 205 12.05 -15.50 -22.19
N SER A 206 12.21 -14.17 -22.30
CA SER A 206 12.56 -13.49 -23.55
C SER A 206 13.88 -13.97 -24.16
N ARG A 207 14.79 -14.47 -23.31
CA ARG A 207 16.13 -14.97 -23.68
C ARG A 207 16.16 -16.47 -23.99
N LYS A 208 15.02 -17.18 -23.87
CA LYS A 208 14.90 -18.61 -24.20
C LYS A 208 14.40 -18.83 -25.64
N GLY A 209 14.18 -20.09 -26.02
CA GLY A 209 13.76 -20.48 -27.37
C GLY A 209 12.49 -19.76 -27.88
N ALA A 210 12.27 -19.78 -29.20
CA ALA A 210 11.34 -18.90 -29.92
C ALA A 210 9.93 -18.78 -29.32
N ALA A 211 9.32 -19.89 -28.90
CA ALA A 211 7.98 -19.88 -28.29
C ALA A 211 7.95 -19.23 -26.89
N LEU A 212 8.95 -19.53 -26.05
CA LEU A 212 9.08 -18.93 -24.71
C LEU A 212 9.47 -17.45 -24.80
N ALA A 213 10.22 -17.07 -25.83
CA ALA A 213 10.60 -15.69 -26.07
C ALA A 213 9.39 -14.80 -26.42
N ALA A 214 8.39 -15.35 -27.13
CA ALA A 214 7.14 -14.65 -27.43
C ALA A 214 6.33 -14.39 -26.15
N VAL A 215 6.23 -15.37 -25.26
CA VAL A 215 5.59 -15.22 -23.94
C VAL A 215 6.33 -14.20 -23.08
N GLY A 216 7.66 -14.28 -23.03
CA GLY A 216 8.49 -13.32 -22.28
C GLY A 216 8.31 -11.88 -22.75
N ARG A 217 8.32 -11.65 -24.08
CA ARG A 217 8.02 -10.32 -24.65
C ARG A 217 6.59 -9.86 -24.32
N GLY A 218 5.62 -10.77 -24.31
CA GLY A 218 4.26 -10.48 -23.89
C GLY A 218 4.17 -9.96 -22.45
N LEU A 219 4.88 -10.62 -21.50
CA LEU A 219 4.94 -10.17 -20.10
C LEU A 219 5.59 -8.78 -19.98
N LEU A 220 6.71 -8.55 -20.68
CA LEU A 220 7.42 -7.25 -20.66
C LEU A 220 6.57 -6.10 -21.19
N VAL A 221 5.73 -6.35 -22.19
CA VAL A 221 4.78 -5.35 -22.71
C VAL A 221 3.59 -5.15 -21.77
N ALA A 222 3.17 -6.21 -21.07
CA ALA A 222 2.06 -6.15 -20.13
C ALA A 222 2.41 -5.42 -18.82
N ALA A 223 3.64 -5.52 -18.33
CA ALA A 223 4.04 -4.91 -17.05
C ALA A 223 3.81 -3.37 -16.99
N PRO A 224 4.21 -2.56 -18.00
CA PRO A 224 3.86 -1.13 -18.05
C PRO A 224 2.36 -0.86 -18.09
N TRP A 225 1.59 -1.74 -18.74
CA TRP A 225 0.15 -1.59 -18.86
C TRP A 225 -0.55 -1.90 -17.54
N LEU A 226 -0.06 -2.91 -16.81
CA LEU A 226 -0.51 -3.25 -15.46
C LEU A 226 -0.26 -2.09 -14.48
N MET A 227 0.92 -1.47 -14.52
CA MET A 227 1.22 -0.29 -13.69
C MET A 227 0.30 0.90 -13.99
N LYS A 228 0.03 1.16 -15.28
CA LYS A 228 -0.92 2.20 -15.69
C LYS A 228 -2.34 1.87 -15.20
N PHE A 229 -2.77 0.62 -15.37
CA PHE A 229 -4.07 0.17 -14.91
C PHE A 229 -4.22 0.34 -13.39
N LEU A 230 -3.22 -0.06 -12.60
CA LEU A 230 -3.22 0.11 -11.15
C LEU A 230 -3.30 1.59 -10.74
N SER A 231 -2.60 2.49 -11.43
CA SER A 231 -2.69 3.93 -11.17
C SER A 231 -4.10 4.49 -11.47
N VAL A 232 -4.73 4.07 -12.57
CA VAL A 232 -6.11 4.48 -12.89
C VAL A 232 -7.11 3.87 -11.91
N ALA A 233 -6.95 2.58 -11.60
CA ALA A 233 -7.80 1.88 -10.65
C ALA A 233 -7.69 2.48 -9.25
N GLY A 234 -6.48 2.83 -8.79
CA GLY A 234 -6.26 3.52 -7.53
C GLY A 234 -6.92 4.89 -7.48
N THR A 235 -6.71 5.70 -8.53
CA THR A 235 -7.39 7.01 -8.63
C THR A 235 -8.91 6.86 -8.61
N ALA A 236 -9.47 5.92 -9.37
CA ALA A 236 -10.91 5.66 -9.40
C ALA A 236 -11.44 5.16 -8.05
N ALA A 237 -10.65 4.33 -7.35
CA ALA A 237 -11.02 3.78 -6.06
C ALA A 237 -11.06 4.88 -4.99
N MET A 238 -10.16 5.88 -5.02
CA MET A 238 -10.21 7.04 -4.11
C MET A 238 -11.54 7.82 -4.19
N PHE A 239 -12.18 7.89 -5.36
CA PHE A 239 -13.49 8.55 -5.54
C PHE A 239 -14.70 7.71 -5.10
N LEU A 240 -14.52 6.40 -4.93
CA LEU A 240 -15.59 5.46 -4.57
C LEU A 240 -15.69 5.24 -3.04
N VAL A 241 -14.81 5.85 -2.26
CA VAL A 241 -14.74 5.79 -0.78
C VAL A 241 -15.47 6.97 -0.16
#